data_AF-X1GEH2-F1
#
_entry.id   AF-X1GEH2-F1
#
_cell.length_a   1.000
_cell.length_b   1.000
_cell.length_c   1.000
_cell.angle_alpha   90.00
_cell.angle_beta   90.00
_cell.angle_gamma   90.00
#
_symmetry.space_group_name_H-M   'P 1'
#
loop_
_entity.id
_entity.type
_entity.pdbx_description
1 polymer ?
#
loop_
_entity_poly.entity_id
_entity_poly.type
_entity_poly.pdbx_seq_one_letter_code
_entity_poly.pdbx_strand_id
1 'polypeptide(L)'
;MISLKRYINESAAYVIEKEINNSGIDAGIAKFQQLRSDDQNRLYFSESDFNSLGYNLITRGKIDAAVEVFKMNVELNPKSANAYDSLGEVYMKTGDKKNAIKNYRKSLELNPNNNHA
;
A
#
# COMPACT_ATOMS: atom_id res chain seq x y z
N MET A 1 -37.01 4.28 -13.54
CA MET A 1 -36.31 3.23 -12.77
C MET A 1 -34.93 3.75 -12.41
N ILE A 2 -34.78 4.29 -11.19
CA ILE A 2 -33.48 4.70 -10.67
C ILE A 2 -32.81 3.42 -10.20
N SER A 3 -31.79 2.97 -10.94
CA SER A 3 -30.93 1.86 -10.52
C SER A 3 -30.33 2.21 -9.16
N LEU A 4 -30.68 1.45 -8.12
CA LEU A 4 -29.99 1.47 -6.84
C LEU A 4 -28.52 1.11 -7.12
N LYS A 5 -27.64 2.11 -7.20
CA LYS A 5 -26.19 1.89 -7.08
C LYS A 5 -25.97 1.31 -5.69
N ARG A 6 -25.93 -0.02 -5.62
CA ARG A 6 -25.52 -0.77 -4.44
C ARG A 6 -24.05 -0.45 -4.25
N TYR A 7 -23.75 0.57 -3.44
CA TYR A 7 -22.41 0.93 -3.01
C TYR A 7 -21.89 -0.17 -2.09
N ILE A 8 -21.43 -1.26 -2.69
CA ILE A 8 -20.46 -2.14 -2.06
C ILE A 8 -19.13 -1.48 -2.39
N ASN A 9 -18.71 -0.50 -1.59
CA ASN A 9 -17.44 0.17 -1.83
C ASN A 9 -16.36 -0.90 -1.61
N GLU A 10 -15.81 -1.42 -2.70
CA GLU A 10 -14.73 -2.41 -2.70
C GLU A 10 -13.41 -1.69 -2.39
N SER A 11 -12.49 -2.37 -1.72
CA SER A 11 -11.18 -1.80 -1.41
C SER A 11 -10.35 -1.66 -2.69
N ALA A 12 -9.73 -0.50 -2.90
CA ALA A 12 -8.80 -0.31 -4.02
C ALA A 12 -7.64 -1.31 -3.97
N ALA A 13 -7.20 -1.71 -2.76
CA ALA A 13 -6.14 -2.70 -2.58
C ALA A 13 -6.52 -4.05 -3.18
N TYR A 14 -7.78 -4.49 -3.05
CA TYR A 14 -8.24 -5.75 -3.62
C TYR A 14 -8.21 -5.74 -5.15
N VAL A 15 -8.66 -4.64 -5.77
CA VAL A 15 -8.61 -4.48 -7.23
C VAL A 15 -7.17 -4.48 -7.73
N ILE A 16 -6.27 -3.79 -7.03
CA ILE A 16 -4.84 -3.75 -7.35
C ILE A 16 -4.20 -5.13 -7.15
N GLU A 17 -4.52 -5.86 -6.07
CA GLU A 17 -4.03 -7.22 -5.85
C GLU A 17 -4.38 -8.14 -7.02
N LYS A 18 -5.64 -8.08 -7.48
CA LYS A 18 -6.11 -8.88 -8.62
C LYS A 18 -5.32 -8.53 -9.89
N GLU A 19 -5.07 -7.26 -10.14
CA GLU A 19 -4.27 -6.82 -11.28
C GLU A 19 -2.81 -7.31 -11.18
N ILE A 20 -2.18 -7.18 -10.00
CA ILE A 20 -0.82 -7.67 -9.74
C ILE A 20 -0.73 -9.18 -9.98
N ASN A 21 -1.74 -9.94 -9.56
CA ASN A 21 -1.76 -11.39 -9.73
C ASN A 21 -1.97 -11.82 -11.19
N ASN A 22 -2.75 -11.05 -11.96
CA ASN A 22 -3.04 -11.38 -13.36
C ASN A 22 -1.97 -10.88 -14.34
N SER A 23 -1.35 -9.73 -14.05
CA SER A 23 -0.57 -8.99 -15.04
C SER A 23 0.71 -8.37 -14.49
N GLY A 24 1.08 -8.66 -13.24
CA GLY A 24 2.33 -8.22 -12.63
C GLY A 24 2.27 -6.84 -11.99
N ILE A 25 3.36 -6.45 -11.32
CA ILE A 25 3.39 -5.23 -10.51
C ILE A 25 3.21 -3.95 -11.32
N ASP A 26 3.75 -3.87 -12.53
CA ASP A 26 3.61 -2.69 -13.39
C ASP A 26 2.13 -2.41 -13.73
N ALA A 27 1.35 -3.46 -13.97
CA ALA A 27 -0.09 -3.35 -14.18
C ALA A 27 -0.82 -2.88 -12.89
N GLY A 28 -0.39 -3.37 -11.73
CA GLY A 28 -0.86 -2.90 -10.43
C GLY A 28 -0.60 -1.41 -10.19
N ILE A 29 0.59 -0.92 -10.54
CA ILE A 29 0.96 0.50 -10.44
C ILE A 29 0.09 1.35 -11.37
N ALA A 30 -0.05 0.93 -12.63
CA ALA A 30 -0.91 1.62 -13.59
C ALA A 30 -2.37 1.63 -13.13
N LYS A 31 -2.86 0.52 -12.55
CA LYS A 31 -4.19 0.44 -11.95
C LYS A 31 -4.35 1.42 -10.80
N PHE A 32 -3.39 1.50 -9.89
CA PHE A 32 -3.42 2.44 -8.78
C PHE A 32 -3.52 3.90 -9.26
N GLN A 33 -2.71 4.28 -10.25
CA GLN A 33 -2.75 5.63 -10.85
C GLN A 33 -4.09 5.91 -11.54
N GLN A 34 -4.64 4.93 -12.25
CA GLN A 34 -5.96 5.02 -12.87
C GLN A 34 -7.05 5.25 -11.82
N LEU A 35 -7.07 4.46 -10.74
CA LEU A 35 -8.09 4.54 -9.69
C LEU A 35 -8.04 5.89 -8.95
N ARG A 36 -6.85 6.48 -8.79
CA ARG A 36 -6.70 7.80 -8.16
C ARG A 36 -7.13 8.97 -9.02
N SER A 37 -7.25 8.75 -10.32
CA SER A 37 -7.72 9.76 -11.29
C SER A 37 -9.22 9.61 -11.60
N ASP A 38 -9.88 8.58 -11.06
CA ASP A 38 -11.31 8.33 -11.28
C ASP A 38 -12.16 9.04 -10.22
N ASP A 39 -12.79 10.16 -10.62
CA ASP A 39 -13.65 10.98 -9.76
C ASP A 39 -14.96 10.29 -9.34
N GLN A 40 -15.23 9.06 -9.83
CA GLN A 40 -16.49 8.38 -9.58
C GLN A 40 -16.63 7.82 -8.16
N ASN A 41 -15.60 7.95 -7.30
CA ASN A 41 -15.61 7.62 -5.86
C ASN A 41 -16.21 6.24 -5.53
N ARG A 42 -15.97 5.24 -6.40
CA ARG A 42 -16.56 3.90 -6.28
C ARG A 42 -15.82 2.99 -5.31
N LEU A 43 -14.55 3.29 -5.04
CA LEU A 43 -13.65 2.48 -4.22
C LEU A 43 -13.11 3.33 -3.08
N TYR A 44 -12.79 2.69 -1.96
CA TYR A 44 -12.09 3.35 -0.86
C TYR A 44 -10.63 2.93 -0.81
N PHE A 45 -9.79 3.85 -0.34
CA PHE A 45 -8.38 3.60 -0.06
C PHE A 45 -8.21 3.54 1.45
N SER A 46 -7.84 2.37 1.97
CA SER A 46 -7.61 2.16 3.41
C SER A 46 -6.16 1.80 3.66
N GLU A 47 -5.55 2.46 4.64
CA GLU A 47 -4.21 2.12 5.12
C GLU A 47 -4.10 0.63 5.49
N SER A 48 -5.09 0.08 6.19
CA SER A 48 -5.08 -1.31 6.65
C SER A 48 -5.04 -2.32 5.50
N ASP A 49 -5.72 -2.01 4.40
CA ASP A 49 -5.88 -2.94 3.29
C ASP A 49 -4.63 -2.96 2.43
N PHE A 50 -4.04 -1.78 2.18
CA PHE A 50 -2.73 -1.70 1.52
C PHE A 50 -1.64 -2.33 2.39
N ASN A 51 -1.70 -2.17 3.72
CA ASN A 51 -0.78 -2.83 4.63
C ASN A 51 -0.90 -4.36 4.55
N SER A 52 -2.14 -4.86 4.63
CA SER A 52 -2.43 -6.30 4.54
C SER A 52 -2.00 -6.89 3.20
N LEU A 53 -2.22 -6.17 2.09
CA LEU A 53 -1.74 -6.57 0.78
C LEU A 53 -0.22 -6.68 0.73
N GLY A 54 0.49 -5.67 1.26
CA GLY A 54 1.96 -5.67 1.30
C GLY A 54 2.52 -6.88 2.05
N TYR A 55 2.02 -7.14 3.25
CA TYR A 55 2.43 -8.32 4.04
C TYR A 55 2.06 -9.64 3.36
N ASN A 56 0.90 -9.72 2.73
CA ASN A 56 0.50 -10.90 2.00
C ASN A 56 1.43 -11.19 0.80
N LEU A 57 1.84 -10.16 0.07
CA LEU A 57 2.83 -10.27 -1.01
C LEU A 57 4.20 -10.74 -0.48
N ILE A 58 4.62 -10.29 0.70
CA ILE A 58 5.82 -10.82 1.39
C ILE A 58 5.67 -12.32 1.64
N THR A 59 4.55 -12.77 2.21
CA THR A 59 4.30 -14.20 2.48
C THR A 59 4.33 -15.05 1.20
N ARG A 60 3.90 -14.47 0.07
CA ARG A 60 3.94 -15.12 -1.25
C ARG A 60 5.30 -15.01 -1.96
N GLY A 61 6.31 -14.41 -1.32
CA GLY A 61 7.65 -14.20 -1.89
C GLY A 61 7.73 -13.13 -2.98
N LYS A 62 6.65 -12.37 -3.21
CA LYS A 62 6.59 -11.28 -4.20
C LYS A 62 7.13 -9.97 -3.60
N ILE A 63 8.40 -9.97 -3.18
CA ILE A 63 8.98 -8.89 -2.39
C ILE A 63 8.99 -7.55 -3.13
N ASP A 64 9.34 -7.52 -4.40
CA ASP A 64 9.36 -6.27 -5.19
C ASP A 64 7.95 -5.64 -5.28
N ALA A 65 6.92 -6.47 -5.45
CA ALA A 65 5.53 -6.00 -5.44
C ALA A 65 5.11 -5.45 -4.07
N ALA A 66 5.57 -6.07 -2.98
CA ALA A 66 5.31 -5.58 -1.63
C ALA A 66 5.92 -4.19 -1.40
N VAL A 67 7.15 -3.95 -1.87
CA VAL A 67 7.80 -2.63 -1.81
C VAL A 67 6.93 -1.56 -2.46
N GLU A 68 6.44 -1.82 -3.68
CA GLU A 68 5.60 -0.86 -4.39
C GLU A 68 4.24 -0.64 -3.72
N VAL A 69 3.62 -1.68 -3.17
CA VAL A 69 2.36 -1.53 -2.41
C VAL A 69 2.57 -0.71 -1.13
N PHE A 70 3.65 -0.89 -0.40
CA PHE A 70 3.95 -0.07 0.78
C PHE A 70 4.27 1.39 0.40
N LYS A 71 4.90 1.65 -0.75
CA LYS A 71 5.05 3.01 -1.29
C LYS A 71 3.69 3.65 -1.59
N MET A 72 2.77 2.91 -2.22
CA MET A 72 1.40 3.38 -2.44
C MET A 72 0.71 3.72 -1.11
N ASN A 73 0.91 2.90 -0.07
CA ASN A 73 0.35 3.15 1.25
C ASN A 73 0.88 4.45 1.88
N VAL A 74 2.19 4.70 1.78
CA VAL A 74 2.81 5.97 2.22
C VAL A 74 2.28 7.16 1.41
N GLU A 75 2.06 7.00 0.11
CA GLU A 75 1.51 8.06 -0.75
C GLU A 75 0.06 8.42 -0.36
N LEU A 76 -0.74 7.42 0.00
CA LEU A 76 -2.11 7.62 0.49
C LEU A 76 -2.13 8.19 1.92
N ASN A 77 -1.18 7.78 2.76
CA ASN A 77 -1.15 8.06 4.19
C ASN A 77 0.18 8.72 4.61
N PRO A 78 0.52 9.92 4.11
CA PRO A 78 1.82 10.56 4.33
C PRO A 78 2.07 11.02 5.77
N LYS A 79 1.08 10.86 6.66
CA LYS A 79 1.19 11.15 8.10
C LYS A 79 1.05 9.90 8.98
N SER A 80 0.99 8.71 8.38
CA SER A 80 0.93 7.46 9.15
C SER A 80 2.32 6.95 9.48
N ALA A 81 2.65 6.89 10.77
CA ALA A 81 3.87 6.24 11.25
C ALA A 81 3.90 4.76 10.84
N ASN A 82 2.78 4.05 10.91
CA ASN A 82 2.68 2.64 10.55
C ASN A 82 2.96 2.39 9.05
N ALA A 83 2.48 3.25 8.14
CA ALA A 83 2.78 3.11 6.72
C ALA A 83 4.29 3.25 6.41
N TYR A 84 4.97 4.19 7.07
CA TYR A 84 6.42 4.33 6.96
C TYR A 84 7.18 3.17 7.60
N ASP A 85 6.70 2.65 8.73
CA ASP A 85 7.29 1.50 9.40
C ASP A 85 7.29 0.25 8.50
N SER A 86 6.14 -0.10 7.93
CA SER A 86 6.02 -1.25 7.03
C SER A 86 6.86 -1.10 5.74
N LEU A 87 6.97 0.12 5.20
CA LEU A 87 7.90 0.39 4.09
C LEU A 87 9.37 0.24 4.53
N GLY A 88 9.71 0.65 5.75
CA GLY A 88 11.03 0.42 6.34
C GLY A 88 11.35 -1.07 6.47
N GLU A 89 10.38 -1.86 6.94
CA GLU A 89 10.52 -3.30 7.14
C GLU A 89 10.82 -4.04 5.84
N VAL A 90 10.07 -3.76 4.77
CA VAL A 90 10.30 -4.43 3.48
C VAL A 90 11.67 -4.04 2.89
N TYR A 91 12.11 -2.79 3.05
CA TYR A 91 13.45 -2.37 2.62
C TYR A 91 14.56 -3.06 3.43
N MET A 92 14.33 -3.27 4.73
CA MET A 92 15.28 -4.03 5.54
C MET A 92 15.37 -5.49 5.06
N LYS A 93 14.23 -6.12 4.73
CA LYS A 93 14.19 -7.48 4.17
C LYS A 93 14.89 -7.61 2.82
N THR A 94 14.85 -6.58 1.96
CA THR A 94 15.58 -6.57 0.68
C THR A 94 17.05 -6.15 0.80
N GLY A 95 17.50 -5.78 2.00
CA GLY A 95 18.88 -5.34 2.25
C GLY A 95 19.15 -3.87 1.94
N ASP A 96 18.15 -3.10 1.51
CA ASP A 96 18.24 -1.66 1.32
C ASP A 96 18.16 -0.91 2.65
N LYS A 97 19.21 -1.09 3.46
CA LYS A 97 19.33 -0.50 4.80
C LYS A 97 19.22 1.03 4.78
N LYS A 98 19.65 1.67 3.70
CA LYS A 98 19.60 3.12 3.56
C LYS A 98 18.15 3.61 3.53
N ASN A 99 17.31 3.00 2.68
CA ASN A 99 15.90 3.36 2.62
C ASN A 99 15.12 2.85 3.83
N ALA A 100 15.50 1.71 4.41
CA ALA A 100 14.92 1.24 5.68
C ALA A 100 15.07 2.29 6.79
N ILE A 101 16.32 2.72 7.08
CA ILE A 101 16.61 3.73 8.12
C ILE A 101 15.87 5.04 7.85
N LYS A 102 15.78 5.47 6.58
CA LYS A 102 15.05 6.68 6.22
C LYS A 102 13.57 6.60 6.62
N ASN A 103 12.92 5.47 6.32
CA ASN A 103 11.49 5.30 6.59
C ASN A 103 11.22 5.08 8.09
N TYR A 104 12.04 4.29 8.78
CA TYR A 104 11.93 4.14 10.24
C TYR A 104 12.11 5.46 10.99
N ARG A 105 13.08 6.29 10.59
CA ARG A 105 13.23 7.64 11.16
C ARG A 105 11.98 8.49 10.95
N LYS A 106 11.36 8.42 9.76
CA LYS A 106 10.12 9.15 9.49
C LYS A 106 8.95 8.63 10.33
N SER A 107 8.88 7.32 10.53
CA SER A 107 7.91 6.69 11.42
C SER A 107 8.03 7.20 12.85
N LEU A 108 9.24 7.22 13.41
CA LEU A 108 9.53 7.74 14.75
C LEU A 108 9.33 9.25 14.88
N GLU A 109 9.55 10.03 13.81
CA GLU A 109 9.22 11.46 13.78
C GLU A 109 7.71 11.71 13.91
N LEU A 110 6.90 10.89 13.24
CA LEU A 110 5.43 10.98 13.27
C LEU A 110 4.83 10.41 14.55
N ASN A 111 5.42 9.33 15.08
CA ASN A 111 5.04 8.72 16.34
C ASN A 111 6.29 8.23 17.09
N PRO A 112 6.80 9.02 18.05
CA PRO A 112 7.98 8.65 18.85
C PRO A 112 7.82 7.37 19.67
N ASN A 113 6.59 6.91 19.90
CA ASN A 113 6.29 5.69 20.64
C ASN A 113 6.14 4.46 19.72
N ASN A 114 6.38 4.60 18.41
CA ASN A 114 6.35 3.44 17.53
C ASN A 114 7.58 2.55 17.78
N ASN A 115 7.38 1.45 18.52
CA ASN A 115 8.42 0.50 18.89
C ASN A 115 8.71 -0.56 17.81
N HIS A 116 8.04 -0.49 16.66
CA HIS A 116 8.30 -1.35 15.51
C HIS A 116 9.42 -0.82 14.59
N ALA A 117 9.74 0.47 14.71
CA ALA A 117 10.69 1.20 13.87
C ALA A 117 12.15 1.19 14.39
#